data_AF-A0A561EKF4-F1
#
_entry.id   AF-A0A561EKF4-F1
#
_cell.length_a   1.000
_cell.length_b   1.000
_cell.length_c   1.000
_cell.angle_alpha   90.00
_cell.angle_beta   90.00
_cell.angle_gamma   90.00
#
_symmetry.space_group_name_H-M   'P 1'
#
loop_
_entity.id
_entity.type
_entity.pdbx_description
1 polymer ?
#
loop_
_entity_poly.entity_id
_entity_poly.type
_entity_poly.pdbx_seq_one_letter_code
_entity_poly.pdbx_strand_id
1 'polypeptide(L)'
;MARRAVLRPDPHALYPLEFPVFKGFRSFLLRGNVVDLAVGIVIGAAFTAVVTGFVTAFLTPLIGVATGTIGDFTQKTFTVGTTTFPYGAFLNALISFLLIATVIYFAVVVPVGKLQARFEPVKDTPVAKTDCPECLSTVPAAAVRCSHCTSELAGRPGFPAQALQPR
;
A
#
# COMPACT_ATOMS: atom_id res chain seq x y z
N MET A 1 -36.54 24.72 -56.54
CA MET A 1 -35.34 25.20 -55.80
C MET A 1 -35.03 24.19 -54.69
N ALA A 2 -34.22 23.17 -54.99
CA ALA A 2 -33.87 22.10 -54.06
C ALA A 2 -32.65 22.51 -53.22
N ARG A 3 -32.81 22.63 -51.90
CA ARG A 3 -31.69 22.80 -50.98
C ARG A 3 -30.91 21.48 -50.94
N ARG A 4 -29.73 21.47 -51.56
CA ARG A 4 -28.72 20.41 -51.40
C ARG A 4 -28.42 20.27 -49.91
N ALA A 5 -28.85 19.16 -49.32
CA ALA A 5 -28.41 18.73 -48.00
C ALA A 5 -26.91 18.44 -48.09
N VAL A 6 -26.09 19.37 -47.62
CA VAL A 6 -24.68 19.12 -47.35
C VAL A 6 -24.65 18.19 -46.14
N LEU A 7 -24.48 16.88 -46.38
CA LEU A 7 -24.07 15.96 -45.33
C LEU A 7 -22.75 16.51 -44.76
N ARG A 8 -22.78 17.01 -43.52
CA ARG A 8 -21.55 17.19 -42.75
C ARG A 8 -21.05 15.79 -42.42
N PRO A 9 -19.81 15.42 -42.77
CA PRO A 9 -19.24 14.18 -42.29
C PRO A 9 -19.07 14.29 -40.76
N ASP A 10 -19.59 13.31 -40.03
CA ASP A 10 -19.42 13.25 -38.58
C ASP A 10 -17.93 13.10 -38.25
N PRO A 11 -17.34 13.97 -37.40
CA PRO A 11 -15.92 13.90 -37.05
C PRO A 11 -15.54 12.66 -36.21
N HIS A 12 -16.54 11.84 -35.85
CA HIS A 12 -16.38 10.62 -35.05
C HIS A 12 -16.36 9.33 -35.87
N ALA A 13 -16.57 9.39 -37.19
CA ALA A 13 -16.46 8.22 -38.08
C ALA A 13 -15.01 7.84 -38.45
N LEU A 14 -14.03 8.56 -37.90
CA LEU A 14 -12.60 8.48 -38.24
C LEU A 14 -11.72 7.97 -37.09
N TYR A 15 -12.28 7.26 -36.08
CA TYR A 15 -11.44 6.55 -35.12
C TYR A 15 -11.23 5.10 -35.60
N PRO A 16 -10.15 4.79 -36.35
CA PRO A 16 -9.79 3.41 -36.61
C PRO A 16 -9.59 2.69 -35.27
N LEU A 17 -9.85 1.39 -35.25
CA LEU A 17 -9.79 0.46 -34.13
C LEU A 17 -8.37 0.27 -33.53
N GLU A 18 -7.64 1.36 -33.29
CA GLU A 18 -6.28 1.38 -32.75
C GLU A 18 -6.17 2.47 -31.68
N PHE A 19 -6.86 2.27 -30.55
CA PHE A 19 -6.31 2.73 -29.28
C PHE A 19 -5.21 1.73 -28.93
N PRO A 20 -3.91 2.05 -29.12
CA PRO A 20 -2.86 1.12 -28.77
C PRO A 20 -3.01 0.81 -27.27
N VAL A 21 -3.16 -0.48 -26.93
CA VAL A 21 -3.28 -1.00 -25.56
C VAL A 21 -2.28 -0.33 -24.60
N PHE A 22 -1.12 0.05 -25.12
CA PHE A 22 -0.07 0.82 -24.46
C PHE A 22 -0.51 2.19 -23.89
N LYS A 23 -1.33 2.97 -24.61
CA LYS A 23 -1.86 4.25 -24.10
C LYS A 23 -2.88 4.02 -22.97
N GLY A 24 -3.73 3.00 -23.10
CA GLY A 24 -4.69 2.62 -22.06
C GLY A 24 -3.99 2.10 -20.78
N PHE A 25 -2.95 1.29 -20.96
CA PHE A 25 -2.14 0.76 -19.86
C PHE A 25 -1.36 1.86 -19.12
N ARG A 26 -0.74 2.79 -19.85
CA ARG A 26 -0.08 3.96 -19.24
C ARG A 26 -1.05 4.80 -18.42
N SER A 27 -2.25 5.06 -18.94
CA SER A 27 -3.30 5.81 -18.22
C SER A 27 -3.86 5.06 -17.00
N PHE A 28 -3.73 3.73 -16.95
CA PHE A 28 -4.07 2.92 -15.78
C PHE A 28 -2.96 2.98 -14.71
N LEU A 29 -1.69 2.85 -15.11
CA LEU A 29 -0.55 3.00 -14.19
C LEU A 29 -0.45 4.42 -13.61
N LEU A 30 -0.70 5.46 -14.41
CA LEU A 30 -0.66 6.85 -13.97
C LEU A 30 -1.79 7.23 -13.00
N ARG A 31 -2.72 6.32 -12.71
CA ARG A 31 -3.76 6.51 -11.70
C ARG A 31 -3.22 6.50 -10.26
N GLY A 32 -1.90 6.29 -10.08
CA GLY A 32 -1.14 6.45 -8.83
C GLY A 32 -1.33 5.31 -7.84
N ASN A 33 -2.58 5.09 -7.43
CA ASN A 33 -2.98 4.09 -6.45
C ASN A 33 -2.56 2.64 -6.80
N VAL A 34 -2.43 2.30 -8.08
CA VAL A 34 -2.06 0.95 -8.52
C VAL A 34 -0.56 0.70 -8.38
N VAL A 35 0.26 1.72 -8.67
CA VAL A 35 1.73 1.58 -8.67
C VAL A 35 2.23 1.44 -7.24
N ASP A 36 1.73 2.27 -6.32
CA ASP A 36 2.14 2.20 -4.91
C ASP A 36 1.76 0.85 -4.26
N LEU A 37 0.55 0.34 -4.59
CA LEU A 37 0.12 -0.98 -4.14
C LEU A 37 1.02 -2.09 -4.72
N ALA A 38 1.28 -2.04 -6.04
CA ALA A 38 2.12 -3.03 -6.70
C ALA A 38 3.54 -3.07 -6.13
N VAL A 39 4.15 -1.90 -5.91
CA VAL A 39 5.48 -1.77 -5.30
C VAL A 39 5.48 -2.33 -3.88
N GLY A 40 4.43 -2.05 -3.09
CA GLY A 40 4.28 -2.59 -1.73
C GLY A 40 4.26 -4.12 -1.68
N ILE A 41 3.53 -4.78 -2.58
CA ILE A 41 3.46 -6.25 -2.65
C ILE A 41 4.82 -6.85 -3.04
N VAL A 42 5.47 -6.29 -4.06
CA VAL A 42 6.75 -6.81 -4.57
C VAL A 42 7.85 -6.70 -3.50
N ILE A 43 7.94 -5.55 -2.82
CA ILE A 43 8.92 -5.35 -1.75
C ILE A 43 8.60 -6.27 -0.56
N GLY A 44 7.32 -6.41 -0.19
CA GLY A 44 6.89 -7.30 0.89
C GLY A 44 7.25 -8.77 0.63
N ALA A 45 7.05 -9.24 -0.60
CA ALA A 45 7.42 -10.60 -1.01
C ALA A 45 8.94 -10.81 -0.97
N ALA A 46 9.72 -9.85 -1.51
CA ALA A 46 11.18 -9.93 -1.52
C ALA A 46 11.78 -9.97 -0.10
N PHE A 47 11.27 -9.11 0.80
CA PHE A 47 11.75 -9.10 2.18
C PHE A 47 11.42 -10.41 2.91
N THR A 48 10.20 -10.93 2.74
CA THR A 48 9.79 -12.22 3.31
C THR A 48 10.71 -13.35 2.84
N ALA A 49 11.09 -13.36 1.56
CA ALA A 49 12.01 -14.35 1.01
C ALA A 49 13.41 -14.27 1.63
N VAL A 50 13.95 -13.08 1.85
CA VAL A 50 15.25 -12.88 2.51
C VAL A 50 15.23 -13.38 3.96
N VAL A 51 14.22 -13.02 4.74
CA VAL A 51 14.13 -13.47 6.14
C VAL A 51 13.90 -14.98 6.22
N THR A 52 13.03 -15.52 5.35
CA THR A 52 12.81 -16.97 5.29
C THR A 52 14.10 -17.70 4.94
N GLY A 53 14.85 -17.22 3.93
CA GLY A 53 16.13 -17.79 3.54
C GLY A 53 17.16 -17.79 4.68
N PHE A 54 17.23 -16.70 5.45
CA PHE A 54 18.09 -16.61 6.64
C PHE A 54 17.68 -17.62 7.72
N VAL A 55 16.38 -17.73 8.01
CA VAL A 55 15.87 -18.68 9.00
C VAL A 55 16.17 -20.12 8.57
N THR A 56 15.94 -20.47 7.31
CA THR A 56 16.22 -21.82 6.81
C THR A 56 17.70 -22.16 6.79
N ALA A 57 18.57 -21.19 6.46
CA ALA A 57 20.01 -21.40 6.31
C ALA A 57 20.76 -21.45 7.64
N PHE A 58 20.34 -20.66 8.64
CA PHE A 58 21.07 -20.53 9.91
C PHE A 58 20.30 -21.12 11.09
N LEU A 59 18.99 -20.91 11.19
CA LEU A 59 18.23 -21.28 12.38
C LEU A 59 17.77 -22.73 12.37
N THR A 60 17.26 -23.24 11.24
CA THR A 60 16.90 -24.65 11.11
C THR A 60 18.05 -25.61 11.49
N PRO A 61 19.29 -25.43 10.98
CA PRO A 61 20.41 -26.28 11.40
C PRO A 61 20.84 -26.03 12.86
N LEU A 62 20.80 -24.80 13.36
CA LEU A 62 21.16 -24.48 14.75
C LEU A 62 20.19 -25.14 15.75
N ILE A 63 18.89 -25.10 15.46
CA ILE A 63 17.85 -25.77 16.24
C ILE A 63 18.06 -27.30 16.16
N GLY A 64 18.37 -27.84 14.98
CA GLY A 64 18.72 -29.25 14.80
C GLY A 64 19.86 -29.70 15.72
N VAL A 65 20.96 -28.94 15.76
CA VAL A 65 22.12 -29.23 16.62
C VAL A 65 21.79 -29.06 18.12
N ALA A 66 21.10 -27.99 18.50
CA ALA A 66 20.81 -27.68 19.91
C ALA A 66 19.92 -28.74 20.60
N THR A 67 19.17 -29.51 19.83
CA THR A 67 18.21 -30.49 20.36
C THR A 67 18.72 -31.94 20.25
N GLY A 68 20.00 -32.12 19.91
CA GLY A 68 20.67 -33.43 19.90
C GLY A 68 20.23 -34.37 18.78
N THR A 69 19.38 -33.92 17.85
CA THR A 69 19.06 -34.66 16.62
C THR A 69 19.93 -34.17 15.48
N ILE A 70 20.92 -35.00 15.17
CA ILE A 70 21.76 -34.87 13.98
C ILE A 70 20.82 -34.96 12.76
N GLY A 71 20.45 -33.81 12.19
CA GLY A 71 19.60 -33.70 11.01
C GLY A 71 18.09 -33.71 11.31
N ASP A 72 17.46 -32.54 11.12
CA ASP A 72 16.03 -32.35 10.86
C ASP A 72 15.00 -32.77 11.92
N PHE A 73 14.46 -31.79 12.63
CA PHE A 73 13.16 -31.91 13.33
C PHE A 73 12.03 -32.39 12.42
N THR A 74 12.12 -32.12 11.12
CA THR A 74 11.17 -32.57 10.09
C THR A 74 11.01 -34.09 10.06
N GLN A 75 12.01 -34.85 10.52
CA GLN A 75 12.02 -36.32 10.50
C GLN A 75 11.49 -36.95 11.81
N LYS A 76 11.28 -36.18 12.88
CA LYS A 76 10.63 -36.70 14.09
C LYS A 76 9.14 -36.84 13.85
N THR A 77 8.75 -38.06 13.55
CA THR A 77 7.38 -38.44 13.27
C THR A 77 6.87 -39.30 14.41
N PHE A 78 5.68 -38.97 14.94
CA PHE A 78 5.01 -39.84 15.91
C PHE A 78 4.14 -40.78 15.09
N THR A 79 4.58 -42.03 14.93
CA THR A 79 3.84 -43.07 14.23
C THR A 79 2.80 -43.66 15.18
N VAL A 80 1.52 -43.38 14.92
CA VAL A 80 0.40 -44.12 15.50
C VAL A 80 -0.23 -44.90 14.34
N GLY A 81 0.09 -46.19 14.22
CA GLY A 81 -0.36 -47.01 13.07
C GLY A 81 0.36 -46.67 11.75
N THR A 82 -0.40 -46.49 10.66
CA THR A 82 0.11 -46.22 9.30
C THR A 82 0.21 -44.72 8.96
N THR A 83 -0.17 -43.83 9.88
CA THR A 83 -0.19 -42.38 9.66
C THR A 83 0.95 -41.70 10.41
N THR A 84 1.86 -41.11 9.64
CA THR A 84 3.04 -40.40 10.09
C THR A 84 2.65 -38.94 10.41
N PHE A 85 2.63 -38.52 11.68
CA PHE A 85 2.39 -37.12 12.06
C PHE A 85 3.71 -36.36 12.27
N PRO A 86 4.12 -35.47 11.34
CA PRO A 86 5.36 -34.71 11.43
C PRO A 86 5.19 -33.47 12.32
N TYR A 87 5.10 -33.66 13.64
CA TYR A 87 4.97 -32.55 14.59
C TYR A 87 6.19 -31.62 14.57
N GLY A 88 7.37 -32.13 14.22
CA GLY A 88 8.59 -31.33 14.15
C GLY A 88 8.62 -30.35 12.97
N ALA A 89 7.94 -30.65 11.86
CA ALA A 89 7.77 -29.69 10.75
C ALA A 89 6.90 -28.50 11.17
N PHE A 90 5.83 -28.77 11.93
CA PHE A 90 4.94 -27.74 12.46
C PHE A 90 5.65 -26.84 13.49
N LEU A 91 6.39 -27.42 14.44
CA LEU A 91 7.17 -26.67 15.42
C LEU A 91 8.25 -25.80 14.75
N ASN A 92 8.94 -26.33 13.74
CA ASN A 92 9.90 -25.54 12.97
C ASN A 92 9.23 -24.37 12.24
N ALA A 93 8.09 -24.61 11.58
CA ALA A 93 7.34 -23.55 10.92
C ALA A 93 6.85 -22.47 11.91
N LEU A 94 6.41 -22.88 13.11
CA LEU A 94 5.97 -21.97 14.16
C LEU A 94 7.12 -21.11 14.71
N ILE A 95 8.27 -21.72 14.97
CA ILE A 95 9.48 -21.00 15.43
C ILE A 95 9.96 -20.04 14.34
N SER A 96 10.00 -20.50 13.09
CA SER A 96 10.36 -19.68 11.93
C SER A 96 9.44 -18.47 11.79
N PHE A 97 8.13 -18.67 11.91
CA PHE A 97 7.14 -17.60 11.86
C PHE A 97 7.34 -16.56 12.98
N LEU A 98 7.53 -17.02 14.22
CA LEU A 98 7.78 -16.13 15.37
C LEU A 98 9.07 -15.30 15.18
N LEU A 99 10.13 -15.92 14.65
CA LEU A 99 11.39 -15.22 14.40
C LEU A 99 11.27 -14.20 13.27
N ILE A 100 10.60 -14.55 12.15
CA ILE A 100 10.32 -13.59 11.07
C ILE A 100 9.52 -12.40 11.61
N ALA A 101 8.45 -12.66 12.36
CA ALA A 101 7.62 -11.62 12.96
C ALA A 101 8.44 -10.72 13.91
N THR A 102 9.31 -11.30 14.72
CA THR A 102 10.18 -10.56 15.65
C THR A 102 11.17 -9.66 14.90
N VAL A 103 11.82 -10.19 13.86
CA VAL A 103 12.77 -9.42 13.05
C VAL A 103 12.06 -8.29 12.30
N ILE A 104 10.91 -8.54 11.66
CA ILE A 104 10.12 -7.51 10.97
C ILE A 104 9.68 -6.42 11.94
N TYR A 105 9.17 -6.81 13.11
CA TYR A 105 8.70 -5.87 14.11
C TYR A 105 9.85 -4.96 14.58
N PHE A 106 11.00 -5.54 14.92
CA PHE A 106 12.12 -4.77 15.45
C PHE A 106 12.86 -3.96 14.36
N ALA A 107 13.04 -4.52 13.16
CA ALA A 107 13.80 -3.90 12.08
C ALA A 107 12.99 -2.90 11.24
N VAL A 108 11.66 -3.03 11.18
CA VAL A 108 10.80 -2.16 10.36
C VAL A 108 9.83 -1.37 11.23
N VAL A 109 9.00 -2.03 12.04
CA VAL A 109 7.91 -1.36 12.77
C VAL A 109 8.44 -0.38 13.82
N VAL A 110 9.46 -0.78 14.61
CA VAL A 110 10.07 0.10 15.62
C VAL A 110 10.74 1.34 15.01
N PRO A 111 11.63 1.24 14.00
CA PRO A 111 12.25 2.42 13.42
C PRO A 111 11.23 3.27 12.67
N VAL A 112 10.28 2.69 11.93
CA VAL A 112 9.22 3.46 11.27
C VAL A 112 8.35 4.18 12.29
N GLY A 113 7.96 3.52 13.39
CA GLY A 113 7.20 4.16 14.47
C GLY A 113 7.97 5.28 15.16
N LYS A 114 9.27 5.08 15.44
CA LYS A 114 10.16 6.12 15.98
C LYS A 114 10.36 7.28 15.00
N LEU A 115 10.44 6.98 13.71
CA LEU A 115 10.62 7.96 12.66
C LEU A 115 9.35 8.78 12.45
N GLN A 116 8.18 8.14 12.45
CA GLN A 116 6.87 8.80 12.40
C GLN A 116 6.62 9.69 13.62
N ALA A 117 6.99 9.24 14.82
CA ALA A 117 6.92 10.06 16.02
C ALA A 117 7.90 11.26 15.99
N ARG A 118 8.95 11.19 15.16
CA ARG A 118 9.91 12.28 14.96
C ARG A 118 9.56 13.21 13.79
N PHE A 119 8.64 12.79 12.91
CA PHE A 119 8.17 13.53 11.73
C PHE A 119 6.71 14.00 11.84
N GLU A 120 6.16 14.19 13.05
CA GLU A 120 4.95 15.00 13.21
C GLU A 120 5.32 16.48 12.92
N PRO A 121 5.00 17.03 11.73
CA PRO A 121 3.63 17.15 11.23
C PRO A 121 3.48 16.79 9.74
N VAL A 122 2.61 15.84 9.44
CA VAL A 122 1.64 15.74 8.32
C VAL A 122 1.26 14.26 8.35
N LYS A 123 0.44 13.90 9.34
CA LYS A 123 -0.45 12.77 9.08
C LYS A 123 -1.34 13.26 7.95
N ASP A 124 -1.16 12.65 6.79
CA ASP A 124 -2.18 12.49 5.76
C ASP A 124 -3.41 11.75 6.34
N THR A 125 -3.95 12.24 7.45
CA THR A 125 -5.40 12.25 7.60
C THR A 125 -5.87 12.87 6.29
N PRO A 126 -6.71 12.19 5.49
CA PRO A 126 -7.30 12.82 4.33
C PRO A 126 -8.05 14.03 4.87
N VAL A 127 -7.41 15.20 4.85
CA VAL A 127 -8.05 16.45 5.21
C VAL A 127 -9.15 16.52 4.19
N ALA A 128 -10.39 16.35 4.65
CA ALA A 128 -11.55 16.29 3.78
C ALA A 128 -11.42 17.44 2.80
N LYS A 129 -11.26 17.14 1.51
CA LYS A 129 -11.04 18.16 0.50
C LYS A 129 -12.40 18.66 0.08
N THR A 130 -12.61 19.97 0.18
CA THR A 130 -13.86 20.63 -0.18
C THR A 130 -13.55 21.75 -1.15
N ASP A 131 -14.36 21.88 -2.19
CA ASP A 131 -14.14 22.90 -3.20
C ASP A 131 -14.54 24.28 -2.65
N CYS A 132 -13.69 25.26 -2.90
CA CYS A 132 -13.96 26.64 -2.52
C CYS A 132 -15.12 27.19 -3.38
N PRO A 133 -16.18 27.78 -2.79
CA PRO A 133 -17.33 28.26 -3.54
C PRO A 133 -17.03 29.45 -4.47
N GLU A 134 -15.98 30.22 -4.19
CA GLU A 134 -15.59 31.40 -5.01
C GLU A 134 -14.78 31.04 -6.25
N CYS A 135 -13.73 30.23 -6.08
CA CYS A 135 -12.73 29.96 -7.12
C CYS A 135 -12.71 28.52 -7.60
N LEU A 136 -13.55 27.65 -7.02
CA LEU A 136 -13.66 26.22 -7.35
C LEU A 136 -12.34 25.43 -7.24
N SER A 137 -11.33 26.00 -6.58
CA SER A 137 -10.11 25.26 -6.25
C SER A 137 -10.36 24.32 -5.08
N THR A 138 -9.71 23.16 -5.12
CA THR A 138 -9.78 22.17 -4.04
C THR A 138 -8.95 22.64 -2.85
N VAL A 139 -9.59 22.88 -1.71
CA VAL A 139 -8.98 23.37 -0.48
C VAL A 139 -9.24 22.37 0.66
N PRO A 140 -8.34 22.23 1.65
CA PRO A 140 -8.65 21.45 2.84
C PRO A 140 -9.86 22.02 3.61
N ALA A 141 -10.78 21.17 4.07
CA ALA A 141 -11.99 21.57 4.81
C ALA A 141 -11.68 22.31 6.12
N ALA A 142 -10.48 22.16 6.67
CA ALA A 142 -10.01 22.91 7.83
C ALA A 142 -9.46 24.32 7.49
N ALA A 143 -9.47 24.73 6.22
CA ALA A 143 -8.93 26.04 5.83
C ALA A 143 -9.85 27.20 6.25
N VAL A 144 -9.22 28.20 6.85
CA VAL A 144 -9.88 29.49 7.20
C VAL A 144 -9.83 30.47 6.03
N ARG A 145 -8.78 30.38 5.20
CA ARG A 145 -8.61 31.18 3.98
C ARG A 145 -8.21 30.30 2.81
N CYS A 146 -8.76 30.58 1.64
CA CYS A 146 -8.40 29.89 0.41
C CYS A 146 -6.98 30.29 -0.02
N SER A 147 -6.11 29.32 -0.33
CA SER A 147 -4.75 29.59 -0.83
C SER A 147 -4.73 30.15 -2.26
N HIS A 148 -5.76 29.87 -3.06
CA HIS A 148 -5.78 30.25 -4.47
C HIS A 148 -6.37 31.65 -4.71
N CYS A 149 -7.49 31.96 -4.06
CA CYS A 149 -8.18 33.25 -4.23
C CYS A 149 -8.17 34.14 -2.99
N THR A 150 -7.54 33.72 -1.88
CA THR A 150 -7.46 34.48 -0.61
C THR A 150 -8.80 34.82 0.06
N SER A 151 -9.93 34.29 -0.45
CA SER A 151 -11.24 34.48 0.18
C SER A 151 -11.30 33.82 1.56
N GLU A 152 -12.10 34.42 2.44
CA GLU A 152 -12.34 33.92 3.79
C GLU A 152 -13.42 32.82 3.73
N LEU A 153 -13.06 31.64 4.24
CA LEU A 153 -13.91 30.44 4.19
C LEU A 153 -14.61 30.17 5.53
N ALA A 154 -14.24 30.89 6.59
CA ALA A 154 -14.85 30.76 7.92
C ALA A 154 -16.36 30.97 7.87
N GLY A 155 -17.13 30.09 8.52
CA GLY A 155 -18.60 30.17 8.61
C GLY A 155 -19.37 29.70 7.38
N ARG A 156 -18.70 29.21 6.32
CA ARG A 156 -19.34 28.62 5.14
C ARG A 156 -19.69 27.14 5.35
N PRO A 157 -20.73 26.60 4.71
CA PRO A 157 -21.08 25.19 4.84
C PRO A 157 -19.90 24.30 4.40
N GLY A 158 -19.46 23.41 5.29
CA GLY A 158 -18.29 22.53 5.05
C GLY A 158 -16.94 23.07 5.54
N PHE A 159 -16.90 24.27 6.13
CA PHE A 159 -15.69 24.94 6.64
C PHE A 159 -15.84 25.29 8.15
N PRO A 160 -14.73 25.52 8.88
CA PRO A 160 -14.80 25.83 10.32
C PRO A 160 -15.61 27.11 10.58
N ALA A 161 -16.41 27.11 11.64
CA ALA A 161 -17.27 28.23 12.02
C ALA A 161 -16.50 29.47 12.51
N GLN A 162 -15.23 29.32 12.88
CA GLN A 162 -14.40 30.39 13.42
C GLN A 162 -13.05 30.45 12.69
N ALA A 163 -12.61 31.66 12.37
CA ALA A 163 -11.23 31.89 11.96
C ALA A 163 -10.31 31.47 13.12
N LEU A 164 -9.41 30.52 12.86
CA LEU A 164 -8.36 30.15 13.79
C LEU A 164 -7.68 31.43 14.26
N GLN A 165 -7.87 31.77 15.55
CA GLN A 165 -7.20 32.90 16.16
C GLN A 165 -5.70 32.67 16.03
N PRO A 166 -4.93 33.59 15.41
CA PRO A 166 -3.47 33.48 15.40
C PRO A 166 -3.01 33.50 16.86
N ARG A 167 -2.35 32.42 17.30
CA ARG A 167 -1.60 32.42 18.55
C ARG A 167 -0.35 33.28 18.42
#